data_AF-A0A1V6PBH8-F1
#
_entry.id   AF-A0A1V6PBH8-F1
#
_cell.length_a   1.000
_cell.length_b   1.000
_cell.length_c   1.000
_cell.angle_alpha   90.00
_cell.angle_beta   90.00
_cell.angle_gamma   90.00
#
_symmetry.space_group_name_H-M   'P 1'
#
loop_
_entity.id
_entity.type
_entity.pdbx_description
1 polymer ?
#
loop_
_entity_poly.entity_id
_entity_poly.type
_entity_poly.pdbx_seq_one_letter_code
_entity_poly.pdbx_strand_id
1 'polypeptide(L)'
;MSQAKRTTQSSGAKYFGKTSPKELKELEDNAARARRKQLAKAASYLEQAFSGMETAWFGGWALNIRGSRRETKDLDFLVLAPSVVEGNIGIL
;
A
#
# COMPACT_ATOMS: atom_id res chain seq x y z
N MET A 1 10.44 -4.69 -41.98
CA MET A 1 9.83 -5.61 -41.00
C MET A 1 10.02 -5.01 -39.62
N SER A 2 8.94 -4.52 -39.01
CA SER A 2 8.95 -3.88 -37.69
C SER A 2 8.92 -4.97 -36.62
N GLN A 3 9.97 -5.07 -35.80
CA GLN A 3 9.93 -5.92 -34.62
C GLN A 3 9.02 -5.26 -33.59
N ALA A 4 7.82 -5.82 -33.43
CA ALA A 4 6.95 -5.54 -32.31
C ALA A 4 7.72 -5.82 -31.01
N LYS A 5 7.98 -4.77 -30.22
CA LYS A 5 8.40 -4.90 -28.82
C LYS A 5 7.38 -5.79 -28.13
N ARG A 6 7.78 -7.02 -27.77
CA ARG A 6 7.03 -7.85 -26.83
C ARG A 6 7.02 -7.11 -25.50
N THR A 7 5.93 -6.40 -25.25
CA THR A 7 5.59 -5.94 -23.90
C THR A 7 5.41 -7.19 -23.07
N THR A 8 6.39 -7.49 -22.22
CA THR A 8 6.26 -8.50 -21.18
C THR A 8 5.04 -8.15 -20.35
N GLN A 9 4.02 -8.99 -20.42
CA GLN A 9 2.88 -8.98 -19.52
C GLN A 9 3.39 -9.17 -18.09
N SER A 10 3.66 -8.07 -17.40
CA SER A 10 3.69 -8.04 -15.95
C SER A 10 2.38 -7.42 -15.50
N SER A 11 1.37 -8.28 -15.35
CA SER A 11 0.14 -8.00 -14.59
C SER A 11 0.39 -8.21 -13.08
N GLY A 12 1.61 -7.93 -12.62
CA GLY A 12 2.03 -8.07 -11.22
C GLY A 12 2.23 -6.70 -10.60
N ALA A 13 1.92 -6.58 -9.31
CA ALA A 13 2.06 -5.35 -8.53
C ALA A 13 3.35 -4.58 -8.85
N LYS A 14 3.27 -3.25 -8.93
CA LYS A 14 4.46 -2.40 -9.12
C LYS A 14 5.25 -2.39 -7.82
N TYR A 15 6.32 -3.18 -7.75
CA TYR A 15 7.17 -3.27 -6.56
C TYR A 15 8.18 -2.12 -6.53
N PHE A 16 8.19 -1.33 -5.45
CA PHE A 16 9.25 -0.37 -5.19
C PHE A 16 10.47 -1.10 -4.61
N GLY A 17 11.58 -1.13 -5.36
CA GLY A 17 12.93 -1.24 -4.80
C GLY A 17 13.51 -2.63 -4.48
N LYS A 18 12.80 -3.75 -4.69
CA LYS A 18 13.43 -5.10 -4.64
C LYS A 18 13.07 -5.91 -5.89
N THR A 19 14.09 -6.33 -6.62
CA THR A 19 13.99 -6.71 -8.04
C THR A 19 14.03 -8.21 -8.30
N SER A 20 14.18 -9.07 -7.28
CA SER A 20 14.18 -10.53 -7.46
C SER A 20 12.96 -11.24 -6.85
N PRO A 21 12.44 -12.31 -7.48
CA PRO A 21 11.35 -13.13 -6.91
C PRO A 21 11.64 -13.66 -5.50
N LYS A 22 12.91 -13.95 -5.20
CA LYS A 22 13.34 -14.41 -3.87
C LYS A 22 13.13 -13.34 -2.81
N GLU A 23 13.56 -12.11 -3.06
CA GLU A 23 13.38 -11.00 -2.12
C GLU A 23 11.89 -10.67 -1.91
N LEU A 24 11.07 -10.80 -2.95
CA LEU A 24 9.63 -10.67 -2.82
C LEU A 24 9.04 -11.75 -1.93
N LYS A 25 9.48 -13.00 -2.09
CA LYS A 25 9.04 -14.10 -1.24
C LYS A 25 9.45 -13.88 0.22
N GLU A 26 10.68 -13.43 0.46
CA GLU A 26 11.14 -13.08 1.80
C GLU A 26 10.35 -11.92 2.41
N LEU A 27 9.97 -10.90 1.61
CA LEU A 27 9.11 -9.82 2.08
C LEU A 27 7.71 -10.31 2.43
N GLU A 28 7.10 -11.16 1.60
CA GLU A 28 5.81 -11.79 1.86
C GLU A 28 5.86 -12.61 3.15
N ASP A 29 6.87 -13.46 3.32
CA ASP A 29 7.04 -14.31 4.50
C ASP A 29 7.25 -13.47 5.78
N ASN A 30 7.99 -12.37 5.67
CA ASN A 30 8.18 -11.43 6.79
C ASN A 30 6.90 -10.66 7.14
N ALA A 31 6.12 -10.24 6.13
CA ALA A 31 4.83 -9.59 6.32
C ALA A 31 3.82 -10.54 6.97
N ALA A 32 3.75 -11.80 6.51
CA ALA A 32 2.88 -12.84 7.06
C ALA A 32 3.17 -13.16 8.55
N ARG A 33 4.42 -12.91 8.99
CA ARG A 33 4.89 -13.11 10.36
C ARG A 33 4.93 -11.82 11.19
N ALA A 34 4.42 -10.71 10.66
CA ALA A 34 4.47 -9.41 11.34
C ALA A 34 3.74 -9.47 12.69
N ARG A 35 4.47 -9.12 13.75
CA ARG A 35 3.90 -9.01 15.10
C ARG A 35 3.11 -7.71 15.22
N ARG A 36 2.17 -7.67 16.17
CA ARG A 36 1.36 -6.47 16.47
C ARG A 36 2.19 -5.18 16.66
N LYS A 37 3.38 -5.26 17.28
CA LYS A 37 4.29 -4.11 17.42
C LYS A 37 4.84 -3.59 16.08
N GLN A 38 5.10 -4.49 15.13
CA GLN A 38 5.56 -4.11 13.78
C GLN A 38 4.42 -3.50 12.97
N LEU A 39 3.20 -4.05 13.08
CA LEU A 39 2.00 -3.44 12.48
C LEU A 39 1.73 -2.05 13.06
N ALA A 40 1.84 -1.86 14.37
CA ALA A 40 1.69 -0.54 15.01
C ALA A 40 2.71 0.48 14.47
N LYS A 41 3.96 0.05 14.28
CA LYS A 41 5.01 0.91 13.70
C LYS A 41 4.77 1.22 12.23
N ALA A 42 4.25 0.26 11.45
CA ALA A 42 3.87 0.53 10.07
C ALA A 42 2.66 1.49 10.00
N ALA A 43 1.69 1.34 10.89
CA ALA A 43 0.57 2.26 11.01
C ALA A 43 1.03 3.69 11.33
N SER A 44 2.00 3.88 12.24
CA SER A 44 2.54 5.22 12.52
C SER A 44 3.25 5.84 11.31
N TYR A 45 3.89 5.04 10.45
CA TYR A 45 4.48 5.55 9.23
C TYR A 45 3.43 6.01 8.21
N LEU A 46 2.30 5.30 8.11
CA LEU A 46 1.20 5.70 7.23
C LEU A 46 0.55 7.01 7.73
N GLU A 47 0.27 7.13 9.03
CA GLU A 47 -0.25 8.37 9.62
C GLU A 47 0.69 9.55 9.40
N GLN A 48 2.00 9.34 9.55
CA GLN A 48 2.99 10.38 9.30
C GLN A 48 3.07 10.76 7.82
N ALA A 49 3.04 9.79 6.90
CA ALA A 49 3.15 10.01 5.47
C ALA A 49 1.97 10.81 4.90
N PHE A 50 0.78 10.65 5.49
CA PHE A 50 -0.44 11.34 5.09
C PHE A 50 -0.88 12.41 6.12
N SER A 51 0.07 12.92 6.90
CA SER A 51 -0.18 13.98 7.87
C SER A 51 -0.79 15.21 7.18
N GLY A 52 -1.88 15.74 7.75
CA GLY A 52 -2.63 16.86 7.18
C GLY A 52 -3.68 16.49 6.13
N MET A 53 -3.83 15.20 5.79
CA MET A 53 -4.91 14.70 4.95
C MET A 53 -6.02 14.07 5.81
N GLU A 54 -7.25 14.09 5.30
CA GLU A 54 -8.32 13.31 5.92
C GLU A 54 -8.06 11.81 5.67
N THR A 55 -8.00 11.04 6.75
CA THR A 55 -7.69 9.62 6.71
C THR A 55 -8.59 8.82 7.65
N ALA A 56 -8.73 7.53 7.37
CA ALA A 56 -9.47 6.62 8.23
C ALA A 56 -8.87 5.21 8.23
N TRP A 57 -8.67 4.65 9.42
CA TRP A 57 -8.44 3.21 9.57
C TRP A 57 -9.74 2.44 9.40
N PHE A 58 -9.69 1.33 8.67
CA PHE A 58 -10.81 0.39 8.60
C PHE A 58 -10.32 -1.06 8.78
N GLY A 59 -11.21 -2.03 8.55
CA GLY A 59 -10.88 -3.46 8.62
C GLY A 59 -10.44 -3.93 10.02
N GLY A 60 -9.56 -4.93 10.04
CA GLY A 60 -9.12 -5.58 11.29
C GLY A 60 -8.36 -4.63 12.22
N TRP A 61 -7.52 -3.77 11.64
CA TRP A 61 -6.71 -2.82 12.42
C TRP A 61 -7.58 -1.80 13.16
N ALA A 62 -8.64 -1.29 12.51
CA ALA A 62 -9.60 -0.39 13.13
C ALA A 62 -10.34 -1.00 14.33
N LEU A 63 -10.60 -2.30 14.31
CA LEU A 63 -11.17 -3.00 15.46
C LEU A 63 -10.15 -3.15 16.60
N ASN A 64 -8.89 -3.42 16.26
CA ASN A 64 -7.82 -3.59 17.24
C ASN A 64 -7.48 -2.30 18.00
N ILE A 65 -7.50 -1.15 17.33
CA ILE A 65 -7.34 0.16 18.00
C ILE A 65 -8.52 0.47 18.93
N ARG A 66 -9.70 -0.12 18.69
CA ARG A 66 -10.89 -0.04 19.55
C ARG A 66 -10.96 -1.13 20.63
N GLY A 67 -9.87 -1.86 20.85
CA GLY A 67 -9.74 -2.85 21.94
C GLY A 67 -10.11 -4.28 21.56
N SER A 68 -10.41 -4.57 20.29
CA SER A 68 -10.57 -5.96 19.85
C SER A 68 -9.29 -6.77 20.05
N ARG A 69 -9.46 -8.08 20.30
CA ARG A 69 -8.38 -9.07 20.36
C ARG A 69 -8.22 -9.87 19.06
N ARG A 70 -8.97 -9.48 18.02
CA ARG A 70 -8.93 -10.16 16.72
C ARG A 70 -7.52 -10.11 16.14
N GLU A 71 -7.02 -11.25 15.68
CA GLU A 71 -5.76 -11.27 14.95
C GLU A 71 -5.91 -10.48 13.64
N THR A 72 -4.94 -9.61 13.34
CA THR A 72 -4.89 -8.78 12.13
C THR A 72 -3.47 -8.83 11.62
N LYS A 73 -3.30 -9.04 10.31
CA LYS A 73 -1.98 -9.28 9.68
C LYS A 73 -1.63 -8.23 8.63
N ASP A 74 -2.54 -7.31 8.38
CA ASP A 74 -2.52 -6.26 7.37
C ASP A 74 -3.04 -4.94 7.95
N LEU A 75 -2.95 -3.88 7.14
CA LEU A 75 -3.38 -2.54 7.51
C LEU A 75 -4.26 -1.99 6.39
N ASP A 76 -5.51 -1.69 6.73
CA ASP A 76 -6.49 -1.10 5.82
C ASP A 76 -6.63 0.40 6.12
N PHE A 77 -6.13 1.24 5.22
CA PHE A 77 -6.05 2.70 5.41
C PHE A 77 -6.68 3.45 4.23
N LEU A 78 -7.66 4.30 4.53
CA LEU A 78 -8.29 5.19 3.56
C LEU A 78 -7.64 6.57 3.66
N VAL A 79 -7.29 7.14 2.52
CA VAL A 79 -6.83 8.53 2.40
C VAL A 79 -7.78 9.25 1.46
N LEU A 80 -8.36 10.36 1.90
CA LEU A 80 -9.12 11.24 1.02
C LEU A 80 -8.12 12.07 0.21
N ALA A 81 -7.91 11.67 -1.05
CA ALA A 81 -7.13 12.47 -1.96
C ALA A 81 -7.89 13.76 -2.29
N PRO A 82 -7.23 14.94 -2.28
CA PRO A 82 -7.84 16.13 -2.85
C PRO A 82 -8.24 15.84 -4.29
N SER A 83 -9.39 16.39 -4.70
CA SER A 83 -9.90 16.30 -6.07
C SER A 83 -8.75 16.40 -7.07
N VAL A 84 -8.58 15.36 -7.89
CA VAL A 84 -7.77 15.47 -9.09
C VAL A 84 -8.55 16.44 -9.97
N VAL A 85 -8.23 17.73 -9.88
CA VAL A 85 -8.68 18.67 -10.90
C VAL A 85 -8.02 18.18 -12.17
N GLU A 86 -8.80 17.55 -13.05
CA GLU A 86 -8.39 17.35 -14.44
C GLU A 86 -8.05 18.74 -14.97
N GLY A 87 -6.76 19.03 -15.02
CA GLY A 87 -6.27 20.25 -15.65
C GLY A 87 -6.74 20.20 -17.09
N ASN A 88 -7.68 21.07 -17.44
CA ASN A 88 -8.01 21.41 -18.82
C ASN A 88 -6.72 21.83 -19.53
N ILE A 89 -6.03 20.88 -20.16
CA ILE A 89 -5.08 21.17 -21.22
C ILE A 89 -5.94 21.49 -22.45
N GLY A 90 -6.50 22.70 -22.45
CA GLY A 90 -7.06 23.32 -23.64
C GLY A 90 -5.91 23.65 -24.56
N ILE A 91 -5.67 22.80 -25.56
CA ILE A 91 -4.95 23.18 -26.77
C ILE A 91 -5.95 24.02 -27.59
N LEU A 92 -5.75 25.33 -27.61
CA LEU A 92 -6.14 26.22 -28.71
C LEU A 92 -4.98 27.18 -28.98
#